data_AF-A0A3R9FSZ8-F1
#
_entry.id   AF-A0A3R9FSZ8-F1
#
_cell.length_a   1.000
_cell.length_b   1.000
_cell.length_c   1.000
_cell.angle_alpha   90.00
_cell.angle_beta   90.00
_cell.angle_gamma   90.00
#
_symmetry.space_group_name_H-M   'P 1'
#
loop_
_entity.id
_entity.type
_entity.pdbx_description
1 polymer ?
#
loop_
_entity_poly.entity_id
_entity_poly.type
_entity_poly.pdbx_seq_one_letter_code
_entity_poly.pdbx_strand_id
1 'polypeptide(L)'
;MKKIIASLLLFTSSASVYATDDPVLFVKKLPYKQVIKDVVFSRCLAQVSDDKSQFSLDAARSSNALLEWVPFDIENGNDKINALINKYKGATNAFHSERKPAVQGVTLNCLRLYYSDELNKLAPQLIIGNPDRTWIQDNPQ
;
A
#
# COMPACT_ATOMS: atom_id res chain seq x y z
N MET A 1 43.31 -20.40 -43.79
CA MET A 1 42.84 -19.74 -42.56
C MET A 1 41.78 -18.71 -42.95
N LYS A 2 40.48 -19.04 -42.86
CA LYS A 2 39.38 -18.14 -43.21
C LYS A 2 38.67 -17.73 -41.92
N LYS A 3 38.82 -16.47 -41.51
CA LYS A 3 38.06 -15.85 -40.41
C LYS A 3 36.92 -15.06 -41.05
N ILE A 4 35.66 -15.40 -40.79
CA ILE A 4 34.52 -14.49 -41.00
C ILE A 4 33.55 -14.64 -39.81
N ILE A 5 33.81 -13.75 -38.86
CA ILE A 5 32.93 -13.05 -37.91
C ILE A 5 31.46 -13.49 -37.93
N ALA A 6 31.01 -14.14 -36.86
CA ALA A 6 29.61 -14.33 -36.53
C ALA A 6 29.06 -13.02 -35.94
N SER A 7 28.17 -12.34 -36.66
CA SER A 7 27.44 -11.18 -36.16
C SER A 7 26.42 -11.62 -35.12
N LEU A 8 26.65 -11.24 -33.87
CA LEU A 8 25.74 -11.46 -32.75
C LEU A 8 24.60 -10.41 -32.83
N LEU A 9 23.42 -10.82 -33.29
CA LEU A 9 22.19 -10.01 -33.22
C LEU A 9 21.72 -9.98 -31.75
N LEU A 10 22.03 -8.89 -31.05
CA LEU A 10 21.47 -8.58 -29.74
C LEU A 10 20.00 -8.16 -29.92
N PHE A 11 19.07 -9.09 -29.75
CA PHE A 11 17.66 -8.78 -29.51
C PHE A 11 17.54 -8.15 -28.12
N THR A 12 17.53 -6.82 -28.05
CA THR A 12 17.15 -6.10 -26.84
C THR A 12 15.65 -6.29 -26.62
N SER A 13 15.29 -7.27 -25.78
CA SER A 13 13.92 -7.43 -25.29
C SER A 13 13.61 -6.25 -24.38
N SER A 14 13.08 -5.18 -24.96
CA SER A 14 12.50 -4.09 -24.18
C SER A 14 11.23 -4.66 -23.55
N ALA A 15 11.32 -5.06 -22.28
CA ALA A 15 10.15 -5.42 -21.49
C ALA A 15 9.35 -4.14 -21.22
N SER A 16 8.53 -3.74 -22.18
CA SER A 16 7.52 -2.71 -22.00
C SER A 16 6.51 -3.27 -20.99
N VAL A 17 6.59 -2.84 -19.73
CA VAL A 17 5.50 -3.02 -18.77
C VAL A 17 4.35 -2.17 -19.29
N TYR A 18 3.43 -2.77 -20.05
CA TYR A 18 2.21 -2.08 -20.46
C TYR A 18 1.42 -1.72 -19.20
N ALA A 19 1.02 -0.45 -19.08
CA ALA A 19 -0.04 -0.06 -18.17
C ALA A 19 -1.26 -0.94 -18.48
N THR A 20 -1.81 -1.62 -17.48
CA THR A 20 -3.01 -2.44 -17.66
C THR A 20 -4.21 -1.54 -17.93
N ASP A 21 -5.14 -1.95 -18.79
CA ASP A 21 -6.37 -1.17 -19.08
C ASP A 21 -7.19 -0.87 -17.81
N ASP A 22 -7.07 -1.75 -16.79
CA ASP A 22 -7.60 -1.52 -15.45
C ASP A 22 -6.46 -1.15 -14.48
N PRO A 23 -6.34 0.13 -14.06
CA PRO A 23 -5.25 0.59 -13.19
C PRO A 23 -5.29 -0.02 -11.78
N VAL A 24 -6.42 -0.61 -11.36
CA VAL A 24 -6.59 -1.21 -10.02
C VAL A 24 -6.66 -2.75 -10.08
N LEU A 25 -6.32 -3.36 -11.23
CA LEU A 25 -6.29 -4.81 -11.37
C LEU A 25 -5.40 -5.48 -10.32
N PHE A 26 -4.31 -4.83 -9.92
CA PHE A 26 -3.43 -5.33 -8.87
C PHE A 26 -4.17 -5.43 -7.52
N VAL A 27 -5.01 -4.45 -7.17
CA VAL A 27 -5.83 -4.43 -5.95
C VAL A 27 -6.88 -5.54 -5.99
N LYS A 28 -7.61 -5.65 -7.11
CA LYS A 28 -8.70 -6.61 -7.28
C LYS A 28 -8.26 -8.08 -7.17
N LYS A 29 -6.98 -8.36 -7.38
CA LYS A 29 -6.34 -9.68 -7.25
C LYS A 29 -5.86 -9.99 -5.84
N LEU A 30 -5.74 -9.00 -4.95
CA LEU A 30 -5.28 -9.20 -3.60
C LEU A 30 -6.39 -9.77 -2.71
N PRO A 31 -6.04 -10.57 -1.68
CA PRO A 31 -6.97 -10.87 -0.60
C PRO A 31 -7.47 -9.59 0.06
N TYR A 32 -8.75 -9.52 0.42
CA TYR A 32 -9.34 -8.33 1.03
C TYR A 32 -8.57 -7.83 2.25
N LYS A 33 -8.09 -8.75 3.11
CA LYS A 33 -7.25 -8.38 4.27
C LYS A 33 -5.99 -7.61 3.88
N GLN A 34 -5.40 -7.92 2.72
CA GLN A 34 -4.22 -7.21 2.23
C GLN A 34 -4.60 -5.82 1.72
N VAL A 35 -5.72 -5.69 0.99
CA VAL A 35 -6.22 -4.38 0.56
C VAL A 35 -6.50 -3.46 1.76
N ILE A 36 -7.04 -4.00 2.87
CA ILE A 36 -7.21 -3.22 4.10
C ILE A 36 -5.87 -2.74 4.68
N LYS A 37 -4.80 -3.54 4.61
CA LYS A 37 -3.47 -3.07 5.03
C LYS A 37 -2.98 -1.91 4.17
N ASP A 38 -3.26 -1.95 2.86
CA ASP A 38 -2.91 -0.89 1.92
C ASP A 38 -3.71 0.40 2.20
N VAL A 39 -5.01 0.27 2.54
CA VAL A 39 -5.85 1.37 3.03
C VAL A 39 -5.23 2.04 4.25
N VAL A 40 -4.84 1.24 5.26
CA VAL A 40 -4.24 1.76 6.51
C VAL A 40 -2.90 2.43 6.24
N PHE A 41 -2.05 1.83 5.41
CA PHE A 41 -0.75 2.40 5.07
C PHE A 41 -0.89 3.74 4.35
N SER A 42 -1.73 3.80 3.31
CA SER A 42 -2.01 5.02 2.56
C SER A 42 -2.59 6.12 3.45
N ARG A 43 -3.53 5.77 4.34
CA ARG A 43 -4.09 6.71 5.32
C ARG A 43 -3.06 7.21 6.33
N CYS A 44 -2.18 6.34 6.79
CA CYS A 44 -1.10 6.73 7.69
C CYS A 44 -0.18 7.75 7.02
N LEU A 45 0.22 7.51 5.77
CA LEU A 45 1.02 8.45 4.98
C LEU A 45 0.31 9.81 4.86
N ALA A 46 -1.00 9.81 4.58
CA ALA A 46 -1.78 11.04 4.53
C ALA A 46 -1.73 11.82 5.85
N GLN A 47 -1.90 11.14 6.99
CA GLN A 47 -1.96 11.74 8.33
C GLN A 47 -0.61 12.23 8.88
N VAL A 48 0.52 11.70 8.39
CA VAL A 48 1.86 12.13 8.82
C VAL A 48 2.51 13.14 7.89
N SER A 49 1.87 13.42 6.76
CA SER A 49 2.33 14.42 5.80
C SER A 49 1.84 15.80 6.17
N ASP A 50 2.44 16.82 5.56
CA ASP A 50 2.01 18.20 5.72
C ASP A 50 0.52 18.34 5.38
N ASP A 51 -0.22 18.96 6.30
CA ASP A 51 -1.67 19.12 6.17
C ASP A 51 -2.02 19.83 4.86
N LYS A 52 -2.98 19.26 4.12
CA LYS A 52 -3.46 19.73 2.81
C LYS A 52 -2.40 19.84 1.70
N SER A 53 -1.22 19.25 1.90
CA SER A 53 -0.28 19.06 0.79
C SER A 53 -0.90 18.19 -0.31
N GLN A 54 -0.44 18.35 -1.56
CA GLN A 54 -0.89 17.51 -2.66
C GLN A 54 -0.69 16.03 -2.36
N PHE A 55 0.43 15.67 -1.72
CA PHE A 55 0.72 14.31 -1.31
C PHE A 55 -0.26 13.81 -0.23
N SER A 56 -0.57 14.62 0.79
CA SER A 56 -1.53 14.24 1.82
C SER A 56 -2.93 13.98 1.23
N LEU A 57 -3.37 14.85 0.32
CA LEU A 57 -4.67 14.72 -0.37
C LEU A 57 -4.72 13.50 -1.30
N ASP A 58 -3.65 13.26 -2.06
CA ASP A 58 -3.52 12.09 -2.92
C ASP A 58 -3.59 10.80 -2.09
N ALA A 59 -2.76 10.68 -1.06
CA ALA A 59 -2.74 9.50 -0.19
C ALA A 59 -4.11 9.29 0.51
N ALA A 60 -4.77 10.35 0.94
CA ALA A 60 -6.12 10.23 1.53
C ALA A 60 -7.14 9.70 0.51
N ARG A 61 -7.10 10.19 -0.74
CA ARG A 61 -8.00 9.72 -1.81
C ARG A 61 -7.68 8.29 -2.22
N SER A 62 -6.40 7.94 -2.34
CA SER A 62 -5.94 6.58 -2.60
C SER A 62 -6.43 5.60 -1.52
N SER A 63 -6.30 5.96 -0.23
CA SER A 63 -6.84 5.18 0.89
C SER A 63 -8.35 4.93 0.76
N ASN A 64 -9.12 5.96 0.41
CA ASN A 64 -10.57 5.84 0.27
C ASN A 64 -10.98 5.05 -0.98
N ALA A 65 -10.27 5.22 -2.11
CA ALA A 65 -10.55 4.50 -3.35
C ALA A 65 -10.33 2.98 -3.21
N LEU A 66 -9.32 2.57 -2.43
CA LEU A 66 -9.08 1.15 -2.17
C LEU A 66 -10.27 0.43 -1.50
N LEU A 67 -11.10 1.15 -0.74
CA LEU A 67 -12.28 0.59 -0.09
C LEU A 67 -13.39 0.21 -1.08
N GLU A 68 -13.38 0.72 -2.31
CA GLU A 68 -14.34 0.35 -3.36
C GLU A 68 -14.27 -1.14 -3.71
N TRP A 69 -13.11 -1.76 -3.54
CA TRP A 69 -12.82 -3.13 -3.96
C TRP A 69 -12.81 -4.11 -2.78
N VAL A 70 -13.39 -3.74 -1.63
CA VAL A 70 -13.43 -4.54 -0.41
C VAL A 70 -14.82 -4.44 0.23
N PRO A 71 -15.42 -5.53 0.72
CA PRO A 71 -16.64 -5.46 1.53
C PRO A 71 -16.31 -4.94 2.94
N PHE A 72 -15.95 -3.66 3.06
CA PHE A 72 -15.50 -3.02 4.28
C PHE A 72 -16.66 -2.64 5.21
N ASP A 73 -16.49 -2.87 6.52
CA ASP A 73 -17.38 -2.35 7.57
C ASP A 73 -17.18 -0.84 7.70
N ILE A 74 -17.87 -0.06 6.87
CA ILE A 74 -17.74 1.40 6.83
C ILE A 74 -18.22 2.08 8.11
N GLU A 75 -19.19 1.48 8.80
CA GLU A 75 -19.82 2.03 10.01
C GLU A 75 -18.84 2.06 11.19
N ASN A 76 -18.07 0.99 11.37
CA ASN A 76 -17.17 0.86 12.53
C ASN A 76 -15.69 0.84 12.17
N GLY A 77 -15.35 0.59 10.90
CA GLY A 77 -13.98 0.29 10.50
C GLY A 77 -13.07 1.51 10.46
N ASN A 78 -13.60 2.67 10.09
CA ASN A 78 -12.81 3.90 9.98
C ASN A 78 -12.21 4.33 11.33
N ASP A 79 -13.00 4.28 12.40
CA ASP A 79 -12.55 4.64 13.74
C ASP A 79 -11.50 3.67 14.26
N LYS A 80 -11.67 2.36 14.03
CA LYS A 80 -10.67 1.34 14.38
C LYS A 80 -9.35 1.55 13.64
N ILE A 81 -9.40 1.86 12.34
CA ILE A 81 -8.21 2.19 11.54
C ILE A 81 -7.52 3.43 12.12
N ASN A 82 -8.25 4.52 12.35
CA ASN A 82 -7.68 5.77 12.84
C ASN A 82 -7.08 5.63 14.25
N ALA A 83 -7.76 4.89 15.13
CA ALA A 83 -7.26 4.58 16.45
C ALA A 83 -5.94 3.79 16.39
N LEU A 84 -5.82 2.81 15.48
CA LEU A 84 -4.59 2.07 15.29
C LEU A 84 -3.48 2.96 14.73
N ILE A 85 -3.76 3.78 13.70
CA ILE A 85 -2.78 4.72 13.13
C ILE A 85 -2.23 5.67 14.20
N ASN A 86 -3.10 6.21 15.06
CA ASN A 86 -2.71 7.13 16.13
C ASN A 86 -1.71 6.53 17.13
N LYS A 87 -1.68 5.19 17.30
CA LYS A 87 -0.69 4.51 18.16
C LYS A 87 0.73 4.53 17.58
N TYR A 88 0.88 4.57 16.25
CA TYR A 88 2.19 4.44 15.59
C TYR A 88 2.71 5.77 15.07
N LYS A 89 1.84 6.62 14.50
CA LYS A 89 2.25 7.73 13.64
C LYS A 89 3.23 8.71 14.29
N GLY A 90 3.06 8.96 15.59
CA GLY A 90 3.83 9.95 16.35
C GLY A 90 5.12 9.43 16.99
N ALA A 91 5.47 8.15 16.85
CA ALA A 91 6.64 7.59 17.52
C ALA A 91 7.94 8.30 17.07
N THR A 92 8.79 8.68 18.03
CA THR A 92 10.12 9.22 17.74
C THR A 92 11.08 8.07 17.47
N ASN A 93 11.71 8.07 16.29
CA ASN A 93 12.70 7.07 15.94
C ASN A 93 14.10 7.54 16.31
N ALA A 94 14.84 6.71 17.06
CA ALA A 94 16.25 6.95 17.34
C ALA A 94 17.08 6.57 16.10
N PHE A 95 17.36 7.54 15.24
CA PHE A 95 18.31 7.37 14.14
C PHE A 95 19.74 7.62 14.60
N HIS A 96 20.70 7.03 13.89
CA HIS A 96 22.12 7.27 14.14
C HIS A 96 22.45 8.77 14.01
N SER A 97 23.25 9.31 14.94
CA SER A 97 23.52 10.74 15.11
C SER A 97 24.17 11.42 13.90
N GLU A 98 24.82 10.64 13.04
CA GLU A 98 25.43 11.08 11.79
C GLU A 98 24.41 11.44 10.70
N ARG A 99 23.15 11.01 10.83
CA ARG A 99 22.09 11.24 9.86
C ARG A 99 21.53 12.65 10.04
N LYS A 100 21.94 13.57 9.15
CA LYS A 100 21.40 14.94 9.06
C LYS A 100 20.61 15.13 7.76
N PRO A 101 19.53 15.93 7.76
CA PRO A 101 18.92 16.60 8.92
C PRO A 101 18.24 15.60 9.87
N ALA A 102 17.98 16.02 11.11
CA ALA A 102 17.19 15.24 12.05
C ALA A 102 15.76 15.10 11.48
N VAL A 103 15.31 13.88 11.25
CA VAL A 103 13.96 13.56 10.78
C VAL A 103 13.28 12.66 11.79
N GLN A 104 11.98 12.86 12.04
CA GLN A 104 11.23 12.03 13.00
C GLN A 104 11.08 10.57 12.52
N GLY A 105 11.16 10.34 11.20
CA GLY A 105 10.99 8.99 10.63
C GLY A 105 9.54 8.57 10.51
N VAL A 106 8.63 9.50 10.24
CA VAL A 106 7.19 9.21 10.19
C VAL A 106 6.80 8.18 9.12
N THR A 107 7.51 8.14 7.98
CA THR A 107 7.34 7.07 6.98
C THR A 107 7.68 5.69 7.57
N LEU A 108 8.75 5.61 8.38
CA LEU A 108 9.12 4.38 9.07
C LEU A 108 8.05 3.96 10.10
N ASN A 109 7.39 4.91 10.74
CA ASN A 109 6.25 4.62 11.62
C ASN A 109 5.09 3.97 10.85
N CYS A 110 4.75 4.49 9.67
CA CYS A 110 3.72 3.89 8.83
C CYS A 110 4.11 2.51 8.31
N LEU A 111 5.39 2.27 7.99
CA LEU A 111 5.88 0.95 7.64
C LEU A 111 5.83 -0.02 8.84
N ARG A 112 6.21 0.44 10.04
CA ARG A 112 6.08 -0.36 11.28
C ARG A 112 4.64 -0.76 11.53
N LEU A 113 3.69 0.17 11.34
CA LEU A 113 2.26 -0.12 11.40
C LEU A 113 1.83 -1.15 10.34
N TYR A 114 2.24 -0.95 9.08
CA TYR A 114 1.90 -1.84 7.97
C TYR A 114 2.33 -3.30 8.19
N TYR A 115 3.45 -3.51 8.86
CA TYR A 115 3.96 -4.84 9.21
C TYR A 115 3.59 -5.33 10.62
N SER A 116 2.81 -4.56 11.39
CA SER A 116 2.48 -4.90 12.79
C SER A 116 1.53 -6.08 12.93
N ASP A 117 1.68 -6.83 14.03
CA ASP A 117 0.76 -7.90 14.40
C ASP A 117 -0.63 -7.36 14.73
N GLU A 118 -0.70 -6.15 15.30
CA GLU A 118 -1.96 -5.47 15.57
C GLU A 118 -2.75 -5.21 14.28
N LEU A 119 -2.10 -4.74 13.21
CA LEU A 119 -2.76 -4.57 11.92
C LEU A 119 -3.11 -5.92 11.29
N ASN A 120 -2.24 -6.92 11.37
CA ASN A 120 -2.53 -8.27 10.87
C ASN A 120 -3.77 -8.87 11.55
N LYS A 121 -3.97 -8.60 12.85
CA LYS A 121 -5.15 -9.03 13.61
C LYS A 121 -6.40 -8.20 13.29
N LEU A 122 -6.24 -6.89 13.11
CA LEU A 122 -7.36 -5.97 12.86
C LEU A 122 -7.92 -6.11 11.45
N ALA A 123 -7.06 -6.18 10.42
CA ALA A 123 -7.46 -6.16 9.02
C ALA A 123 -8.61 -7.13 8.66
N PRO A 124 -8.58 -8.43 9.03
CA PRO A 124 -9.69 -9.34 8.74
C PRO A 124 -11.00 -9.00 9.46
N GLN A 125 -10.95 -8.31 10.60
CA GLN A 125 -12.14 -7.93 11.38
C GLN A 125 -12.89 -6.73 10.80
N LEU A 126 -12.28 -6.04 9.83
CA LEU A 126 -12.85 -4.89 9.15
C LEU A 126 -13.58 -5.26 7.86
N ILE A 127 -13.66 -6.56 7.57
CA ILE A 127 -14.21 -7.11 6.32
C ILE A 127 -15.47 -7.89 6.65
N ILE A 128 -16.54 -7.61 5.92
CA ILE A 128 -17.80 -8.35 5.97
C ILE A 128 -17.63 -9.60 5.11
N GLY A 129 -17.66 -10.78 5.74
CA GLY A 129 -17.50 -12.06 5.06
C GLY A 129 -16.10 -12.65 5.18
N ASN A 130 -15.64 -13.38 4.15
CA ASN A 130 -14.36 -14.08 4.18
C ASN A 130 -13.20 -13.14 3.77
N PRO A 131 -12.26 -12.82 4.69
CA PRO A 131 -11.17 -11.87 4.43
C PRO A 131 -10.07 -12.38 3.48
N ASP A 132 -10.06 -13.69 3.19
CA ASP A 132 -9.10 -14.33 2.29
C ASP A 132 -9.55 -14.35 0.83
N ARG A 133 -10.80 -13.95 0.56
CA ARG A 133 -11.32 -13.80 -0.81
C ARG A 133 -10.79 -12.52 -1.46
N THR A 134 -10.92 -12.47 -2.78
CA THR A 134 -10.52 -11.32 -3.60
C THR A 134 -11.73 -10.75 -4.33
N TRP A 135 -11.63 -9.50 -4.80
CA TRP A 135 -12.72 -8.85 -5.53
C TRP A 135 -13.12 -9.65 -6.78
N ILE A 136 -12.14 -10.17 -7.53
CA ILE A 136 -12.39 -10.95 -8.76
C ILE A 136 -13.10 -12.28 -8.47
N GLN A 137 -12.86 -12.86 -7.28
CA GLN A 137 -13.56 -14.09 -6.89
C GLN A 137 -15.03 -13.85 -6.56
N ASP A 138 -15.37 -12.67 -6.03
CA ASP A 138 -16.75 -12.30 -5.68
C ASP A 138 -17.50 -11.59 -6.82
N ASN A 139 -16.76 -11.01 -7.77
CA ASN A 139 -17.28 -10.28 -8.91
C ASN A 139 -16.66 -10.85 -10.19
N PRO A 140 -16.99 -12.11 -10.56
CA PRO A 140 -16.54 -12.70 -11.80
C PRO A 140 -17.11 -11.89 -12.98
N GLN A 141 -16.29 -11.76 -14.04
CA GLN A 141 -16.67 -11.12 -15.31
C GLN A 141 -17.58 -12.04 -16.12
#